data_AF-A0A941YMC3-F1
#
_entry.id   AF-A0A941YMC3-F1
#
_cell.length_a   1.000
_cell.length_b   1.000
_cell.length_c   1.000
_cell.angle_alpha   90.00
_cell.angle_beta   90.00
_cell.angle_gamma   90.00
#
_symmetry.space_group_name_H-M   'P 1'
#
loop_
_entity.id
_entity.type
_entity.pdbx_description
1 polymer ?
#
loop_
_entity_poly.entity_id
_entity_poly.type
_entity_poly.pdbx_seq_one_letter_code
_entity_poly.pdbx_strand_id
1 'polypeptide(L)'
;MRWPMSGGALQRFRQSMDIDYEKWHDGVGYDLEAIDAFDDRDRREAEKLLVPRAAQDWRDLEALDRLGTPRAVDAILKTRKHKNPETRLRAHDYGPPPTQAEWDAVLTYAWPHVEPYSGLTLAKRCSMEHPSQAVVAAVWKQVREPSVNAYHAAETLCLIAGIIPHEYDFTYREIYLRLNGPRTDDRDLAVAQVEALCRDGLARYVRG
;
A
#
# COMPACT_ATOMS: atom_id res chain seq x y z
N MET A 1 -10.54 -28.99 -2.17
CA MET A 1 -9.68 -29.93 -1.42
C MET A 1 -10.14 -29.90 0.04
N ARG A 2 -10.63 -31.01 0.62
CA ARG A 2 -11.08 -31.06 2.02
C ARG A 2 -9.88 -31.47 2.89
N TRP A 3 -9.43 -30.59 3.79
CA TRP A 3 -8.41 -30.89 4.79
C TRP A 3 -8.92 -31.99 5.77
N PRO A 4 -8.06 -32.91 6.24
CA PRO A 4 -8.44 -33.89 7.25
C PRO A 4 -8.87 -33.19 8.55
N MET A 5 -10.12 -33.43 8.94
CA MET A 5 -10.86 -32.80 10.07
C MET A 5 -10.39 -33.22 11.48
N SER A 6 -9.16 -33.73 11.64
CA SER A 6 -8.68 -34.24 12.93
C SER A 6 -7.97 -33.19 13.81
N GLY A 7 -7.90 -31.94 13.37
CA GLY A 7 -7.42 -30.80 14.18
C GLY A 7 -8.49 -29.75 14.37
N GLY A 8 -8.59 -29.18 15.58
CA GLY A 8 -9.50 -28.05 15.86
C GLY A 8 -9.23 -26.82 14.97
N ALA A 9 -10.13 -25.84 14.99
CA ALA A 9 -10.06 -24.66 14.14
C ALA A 9 -8.68 -23.95 14.19
N LEU A 10 -8.10 -23.79 15.39
CA LEU A 10 -6.76 -23.23 15.57
C LEU A 10 -5.66 -24.03 14.86
N GLN A 11 -5.75 -25.36 14.83
CA GLN A 11 -4.77 -26.20 14.15
C GLN A 11 -4.85 -26.05 12.63
N ARG A 12 -6.06 -26.00 12.07
CA ARG A 12 -6.30 -25.72 10.64
C ARG A 12 -5.71 -24.35 10.26
N PHE A 13 -5.96 -23.32 11.06
CA PHE A 13 -5.35 -22.01 10.87
C PHE A 13 -3.82 -22.07 10.91
N ARG A 14 -3.22 -22.69 11.92
CA ARG A 14 -1.76 -22.83 12.02
C ARG A 14 -1.14 -23.57 10.84
N GLN A 15 -1.81 -24.61 10.33
CA GLN A 15 -1.37 -25.32 9.12
C GLN A 15 -1.43 -24.43 7.87
N SER A 16 -2.42 -23.54 7.78
CA SER A 16 -2.50 -22.57 6.69
C SER A 16 -1.41 -21.51 6.74
N MET A 17 -0.79 -21.28 7.90
CA MET A 17 0.31 -20.32 8.03
C MET A 17 1.62 -20.84 7.41
N ASP A 18 1.73 -22.15 7.18
CA ASP A 18 2.84 -22.78 6.47
C ASP A 18 2.67 -22.60 4.96
N ILE A 19 3.13 -21.46 4.45
CA ILE A 19 3.06 -21.08 3.04
C ILE A 19 4.37 -21.47 2.34
N ASP A 20 4.27 -22.48 1.49
CA ASP A 20 5.32 -22.88 0.56
C ASP A 20 5.30 -22.01 -0.72
N TYR A 21 6.26 -22.25 -1.60
CA TYR A 21 6.39 -21.51 -2.85
C TYR A 21 5.16 -21.63 -3.75
N GLU A 22 4.55 -22.82 -3.84
CA GLU A 22 3.39 -23.05 -4.71
C GLU A 22 2.18 -22.26 -4.20
N LYS A 23 1.89 -22.32 -2.89
CA LYS A 23 0.83 -21.53 -2.26
C LYS A 23 1.05 -20.04 -2.44
N TRP A 24 2.29 -19.56 -2.26
CA TRP A 24 2.61 -18.16 -2.48
C TRP A 24 2.41 -17.74 -3.94
N HIS A 25 2.90 -18.55 -4.89
CA HIS A 25 2.80 -18.30 -6.32
C HIS A 25 1.34 -18.25 -6.79
N ASP A 26 0.51 -19.14 -6.27
CA ASP A 26 -0.92 -19.24 -6.63
C ASP A 26 -1.80 -18.28 -5.83
N GLY A 27 -1.21 -17.43 -4.98
CA GLY A 27 -1.92 -16.42 -4.18
C GLY A 27 -2.79 -17.02 -3.06
N VAL A 28 -2.47 -18.21 -2.58
CA VAL A 28 -3.16 -18.88 -1.48
C VAL A 28 -2.74 -18.23 -0.15
N GLY A 29 -3.67 -17.53 0.49
CA GLY A 29 -3.50 -16.90 1.78
C GLY A 29 -3.71 -17.84 2.98
N TYR A 30 -3.78 -17.24 4.17
CA TYR A 30 -4.17 -17.97 5.38
C TYR A 30 -5.63 -18.40 5.32
N ASP A 31 -5.97 -19.44 6.06
CA ASP A 31 -7.33 -19.93 6.20
C ASP A 31 -8.10 -19.09 7.22
N LEU A 32 -8.57 -17.92 6.77
CA LEU A 32 -9.27 -16.96 7.62
C LEU A 32 -10.62 -17.47 8.11
N GLU A 33 -11.28 -18.36 7.38
CA GLU A 33 -12.54 -18.98 7.80
C GLU A 33 -12.36 -19.82 9.06
N ALA A 34 -11.17 -20.38 9.29
CA ALA A 34 -10.88 -21.09 10.53
C ALA A 34 -10.97 -20.16 11.75
N ILE A 35 -10.68 -18.86 11.60
CA ILE A 35 -10.74 -17.88 12.70
C ILE A 35 -12.19 -17.67 13.18
N ASP A 36 -13.18 -17.80 12.30
CA ASP A 36 -14.60 -17.68 12.67
C ASP A 36 -15.07 -18.75 13.63
N ALA A 37 -14.46 -19.93 13.55
CA ALA A 37 -14.77 -21.07 14.40
C ALA A 37 -13.99 -21.06 15.73
N PHE A 38 -13.17 -20.04 16.01
CA PHE A 38 -12.41 -19.98 17.26
C PHE A 38 -13.32 -19.70 18.46
N ASP A 39 -13.18 -20.54 19.48
CA ASP A 39 -13.63 -20.24 20.83
C ASP A 39 -12.68 -19.23 21.52
N ASP A 40 -13.02 -18.82 22.75
CA ASP A 40 -12.22 -17.85 23.51
C ASP A 40 -10.78 -18.30 23.76
N ARG A 41 -10.55 -19.61 23.90
CA ARG A 41 -9.20 -20.17 24.11
C ARG A 41 -8.41 -20.06 22.81
N ASP A 42 -8.97 -20.49 21.70
CA ASP A 42 -8.35 -20.43 20.38
C ASP A 42 -8.04 -18.99 19.98
N ARG A 43 -8.96 -18.05 20.24
CA ARG A 43 -8.71 -16.60 20.03
C ARG A 43 -7.50 -16.11 20.80
N ARG A 44 -7.40 -16.42 22.11
CA ARG A 44 -6.25 -16.02 22.94
C ARG A 44 -4.93 -16.64 22.47
N GLU A 45 -4.96 -17.88 21.99
CA GLU A 45 -3.77 -18.54 21.44
C GLU A 45 -3.36 -17.97 20.08
N ALA A 46 -4.32 -17.63 19.22
CA ALA A 46 -4.07 -16.94 17.96
C ALA A 46 -3.50 -15.53 18.19
N GLU A 47 -3.99 -14.78 19.18
CA GLU A 47 -3.41 -13.48 19.54
C GLU A 47 -1.93 -13.59 19.92
N LYS A 48 -1.57 -14.55 20.78
CA LYS A 48 -0.18 -14.77 21.21
C LYS A 48 0.74 -15.07 20.03
N LEU A 49 0.20 -15.72 19.00
CA LEU A 49 0.91 -16.05 17.78
C LEU A 49 1.05 -14.83 16.85
N LEU A 50 -0.05 -14.14 16.55
CA LEU A 50 -0.12 -13.13 15.49
C LEU A 50 0.35 -11.74 15.93
N VAL A 51 0.07 -11.31 17.17
CA VAL A 51 0.41 -9.95 17.63
C VAL A 51 1.92 -9.65 17.52
N PRO A 52 2.84 -10.56 17.93
CA PRO A 52 4.28 -10.34 17.74
C PRO A 52 4.73 -10.29 16.27
N ARG A 53 3.89 -10.79 15.36
CA ARG A 53 4.16 -10.93 13.92
C ARG A 53 3.50 -9.83 13.07
N ALA A 54 2.76 -8.90 13.67
CA ALA A 54 1.94 -7.91 12.98
C ALA A 54 2.66 -7.05 11.91
N ALA A 55 3.98 -7.00 11.92
CA ALA A 55 4.80 -6.27 10.95
C ALA A 55 5.70 -7.18 10.08
N GLN A 56 5.55 -8.49 10.17
CA GLN A 56 6.37 -9.46 9.42
C GLN A 56 5.82 -9.70 8.01
N ASP A 57 4.50 -9.82 7.88
CA ASP A 57 3.84 -10.10 6.62
C ASP A 57 2.44 -9.46 6.59
N TRP A 58 1.95 -9.12 5.40
CA TRP A 58 0.61 -8.55 5.24
C TRP A 58 -0.50 -9.55 5.58
N ARG A 59 -0.25 -10.86 5.44
CA ARG A 59 -1.18 -11.93 5.83
C ARG A 59 -1.38 -12.00 7.34
N ASP A 60 -0.35 -11.66 8.11
CA ASP A 60 -0.47 -11.55 9.57
C ASP A 60 -1.43 -10.38 9.93
N LEU A 61 -1.41 -9.27 9.19
CA LEU A 61 -2.36 -8.15 9.38
C LEU A 61 -3.79 -8.54 9.02
N GLU A 62 -3.98 -9.27 7.93
CA GLU A 62 -5.28 -9.79 7.50
C GLU A 62 -5.89 -10.74 8.54
N ALA A 63 -5.09 -11.65 9.10
CA ALA A 63 -5.54 -12.53 10.17
C ALA A 63 -5.82 -11.77 11.48
N LEU A 64 -5.04 -10.75 11.82
CA LEU A 64 -5.31 -9.88 12.97
C LEU A 64 -6.63 -9.12 12.80
N ASP A 65 -6.91 -8.64 11.59
CA ASP A 65 -8.15 -7.93 11.27
C ASP A 65 -9.35 -8.85 11.42
N ARG A 66 -9.25 -10.06 10.86
CA ARG A 66 -10.29 -11.10 10.99
C ARG A 66 -10.52 -11.51 12.44
N LEU A 67 -9.45 -11.56 13.24
CA LEU A 67 -9.52 -11.91 14.67
C LEU A 67 -10.28 -10.84 15.46
N GLY A 68 -10.11 -9.56 15.11
CA GLY A 68 -10.93 -8.43 15.55
C GLY A 68 -10.89 -8.12 17.06
N THR A 69 -9.97 -8.73 17.81
CA THR A 69 -9.84 -8.48 19.24
C THR A 69 -9.18 -7.12 19.51
N PRO A 70 -9.37 -6.50 20.68
CA PRO A 70 -8.75 -5.21 21.00
C PRO A 70 -7.22 -5.22 20.85
N ARG A 71 -6.56 -6.33 21.19
CA ARG A 71 -5.10 -6.47 21.04
C ARG A 71 -4.68 -6.62 19.58
N ALA A 72 -5.49 -7.28 18.75
CA ALA A 72 -5.22 -7.41 17.34
C ALA A 72 -5.35 -6.07 16.62
N VAL A 73 -6.41 -5.31 16.92
CA VAL A 73 -6.61 -3.95 16.42
C VAL A 73 -5.46 -3.03 16.84
N ASP A 74 -5.06 -3.04 18.12
CA ASP A 74 -3.92 -2.25 18.60
C ASP A 74 -2.60 -2.63 17.87
N ALA A 75 -2.38 -3.91 17.56
CA ALA A 75 -1.23 -4.35 16.79
C ALA A 75 -1.23 -3.78 15.36
N ILE A 76 -2.38 -3.81 14.66
CA ILE A 76 -2.53 -3.19 13.33
C ILE A 76 -2.23 -1.69 13.39
N LEU A 77 -2.83 -0.97 14.34
CA LEU A 77 -2.64 0.48 14.49
C LEU A 77 -1.18 0.85 14.82
N LYS A 78 -0.46 -0.01 15.55
CA LYS A 78 0.99 0.14 15.76
C LYS A 78 1.77 -0.08 14.47
N THR A 79 1.39 -1.07 13.65
CA THR A 79 2.03 -1.33 12.35
C THR A 79 1.86 -0.17 11.36
N ARG A 80 0.78 0.64 11.46
CA ARG A 80 0.63 1.90 10.70
C ARG A 80 1.73 2.95 10.97
N LYS A 81 2.62 2.71 11.94
CA LYS A 81 3.79 3.54 12.25
C LYS A 81 5.11 2.81 11.97
N HIS A 82 5.09 1.67 11.26
CA HIS A 82 6.29 0.90 10.96
C HIS A 82 7.28 1.68 10.06
N LYS A 83 8.57 1.37 10.17
CA LYS A 83 9.64 2.07 9.41
C LYS A 83 9.74 1.65 7.95
N ASN A 84 9.24 0.45 7.61
CA ASN A 84 9.16 0.03 6.21
C ASN A 84 7.88 0.64 5.60
N PRO A 85 7.98 1.39 4.49
CA PRO A 85 6.84 2.11 3.92
C PRO A 85 5.77 1.16 3.35
N GLU A 86 6.15 0.02 2.79
CA GLU A 86 5.21 -0.99 2.29
C GLU A 86 4.39 -1.59 3.43
N THR A 87 5.05 -2.07 4.50
CA THR A 87 4.38 -2.58 5.70
C THR A 87 3.44 -1.54 6.29
N ARG A 88 3.87 -0.27 6.31
CA ARG A 88 3.08 0.85 6.82
C ARG A 88 1.83 1.07 5.98
N LEU A 89 1.96 1.11 4.65
CA LEU A 89 0.84 1.27 3.72
C LEU A 89 -0.14 0.11 3.82
N ARG A 90 0.34 -1.14 3.82
CA ARG A 90 -0.50 -2.34 3.98
C ARG A 90 -1.34 -2.31 5.25
N ALA A 91 -0.80 -1.84 6.36
CA ALA A 91 -1.55 -1.73 7.62
C ALA A 91 -2.74 -0.75 7.58
N HIS A 92 -2.86 0.08 6.54
CA HIS A 92 -4.02 0.95 6.36
C HIS A 92 -5.18 0.25 5.62
N ASP A 93 -4.94 -0.91 4.99
CA ASP A 93 -6.01 -1.75 4.41
C ASP A 93 -6.80 -2.52 5.50
N TYR A 94 -6.29 -2.56 6.74
CA TYR A 94 -6.83 -3.38 7.84
C TYR A 94 -7.17 -2.55 9.08
N GLY A 95 -8.03 -3.10 9.94
CA GLY A 95 -8.51 -2.48 11.16
C GLY A 95 -9.58 -1.42 10.89
N PRO A 96 -9.85 -0.53 11.87
CA PRO A 96 -10.76 0.59 11.67
C PRO A 96 -10.34 1.46 10.46
N PRO A 97 -11.28 1.89 9.60
CA PRO A 97 -10.96 2.68 8.42
C PRO A 97 -10.10 3.92 8.77
N PRO A 98 -8.98 4.15 8.07
CA PRO A 98 -8.16 5.34 8.32
C PRO A 98 -8.91 6.63 7.94
N THR A 99 -8.65 7.68 8.69
CA THR A 99 -9.06 9.04 8.36
C THR A 99 -8.23 9.60 7.19
N GLN A 100 -8.73 10.65 6.52
CA GLN A 100 -7.96 11.33 5.46
C GLN A 100 -6.61 11.86 5.98
N ALA A 101 -6.55 12.34 7.23
CA ALA A 101 -5.30 12.82 7.82
C ALA A 101 -4.26 11.71 8.02
N GLU A 102 -4.70 10.48 8.33
CA GLU A 102 -3.81 9.32 8.40
C GLU A 102 -3.30 8.93 7.00
N TRP A 103 -4.18 8.96 5.99
CA TRP A 103 -3.78 8.76 4.58
C TRP A 103 -2.76 9.78 4.10
N ASP A 104 -2.98 11.07 4.39
CA ASP A 104 -2.06 12.15 4.07
C ASP A 104 -0.69 11.90 4.73
N ALA A 105 -0.67 11.53 6.00
CA ALA A 105 0.55 11.27 6.76
C ALA A 105 1.32 10.05 6.21
N VAL A 106 0.66 8.92 5.94
CA VAL A 106 1.33 7.72 5.44
C VAL A 106 1.84 7.91 4.01
N LEU A 107 1.09 8.57 3.13
CA LEU A 107 1.51 8.78 1.73
C LEU A 107 2.61 9.81 1.62
N THR A 108 2.56 10.91 2.38
CA THR A 108 3.65 11.90 2.45
C THR A 108 4.94 11.27 2.96
N TYR A 109 4.83 10.33 3.91
CA TYR A 109 5.95 9.53 4.36
C TYR A 109 6.42 8.53 3.31
N ALA A 110 5.53 7.81 2.64
CA ALA A 110 5.88 6.69 1.78
C ALA A 110 6.60 7.12 0.49
N TRP A 111 6.14 8.16 -0.20
CA TRP A 111 6.67 8.59 -1.49
C TRP A 111 8.21 8.72 -1.58
N PRO A 112 8.91 9.33 -0.60
CA PRO A 112 10.37 9.39 -0.63
C PRO A 112 11.09 8.08 -0.25
N HIS A 113 10.39 7.05 0.25
CA HIS A 113 10.99 5.80 0.75
C HIS A 113 10.60 4.54 -0.04
N VAL A 114 9.59 4.62 -0.91
CA VAL A 114 9.17 3.50 -1.74
C VAL A 114 10.07 3.37 -2.97
N GLU A 115 10.21 2.14 -3.46
CA GLU A 115 10.97 1.81 -4.67
C GLU A 115 10.19 0.76 -5.48
N PRO A 116 10.56 0.53 -6.76
CA PRO A 116 10.07 -0.63 -7.50
C PRO A 116 10.24 -1.92 -6.69
N TYR A 117 9.18 -2.74 -6.62
CA TYR A 117 9.10 -3.96 -5.80
C TYR A 117 9.18 -3.76 -4.28
N SER A 118 9.17 -2.51 -3.79
CA SER A 118 9.19 -2.15 -2.36
C SER A 118 8.19 -1.03 -2.09
N GLY A 119 6.91 -1.38 -2.09
CA GLY A 119 5.79 -0.47 -1.76
C GLY A 119 5.36 0.56 -2.82
N LEU A 120 6.08 0.75 -3.94
CA LEU A 120 5.72 1.77 -4.93
C LEU A 120 4.34 1.54 -5.55
N THR A 121 4.01 0.29 -5.92
CA THR A 121 2.69 -0.06 -6.47
C THR A 121 1.56 0.30 -5.50
N LEU A 122 1.76 0.09 -4.20
CA LEU A 122 0.78 0.48 -3.18
C LEU A 122 0.69 1.99 -3.04
N ALA A 123 1.82 2.70 -3.03
CA ALA A 123 1.81 4.17 -2.94
C ALA A 123 1.05 4.80 -4.12
N LYS A 124 1.24 4.28 -5.34
CA LYS A 124 0.46 4.70 -6.53
C LYS A 124 -1.03 4.48 -6.31
N ARG A 125 -1.43 3.22 -6.00
CA ARG A 125 -2.83 2.83 -5.77
C ARG A 125 -3.50 3.70 -4.71
N CYS A 126 -2.92 3.75 -3.51
CA CYS A 126 -3.45 4.53 -2.40
C CYS A 126 -3.52 6.03 -2.70
N SER A 127 -2.58 6.59 -3.47
CA SER A 127 -2.64 8.01 -3.87
C SER A 127 -3.80 8.33 -4.81
N MET A 128 -4.20 7.36 -5.64
CA MET A 128 -5.36 7.50 -6.54
C MET A 128 -6.69 7.32 -5.81
N GLU A 129 -6.73 6.44 -4.81
CA GLU A 129 -7.92 6.18 -3.99
C GLU A 129 -8.15 7.27 -2.94
N HIS A 130 -7.08 7.89 -2.42
CA HIS A 130 -7.12 8.90 -1.36
C HIS A 130 -6.40 10.20 -1.74
N PRO A 131 -6.73 10.84 -2.89
CA PRO A 131 -6.07 12.06 -3.30
C PRO A 131 -6.45 13.23 -2.38
N SER A 132 -5.43 13.99 -1.99
CA SER A 132 -5.57 15.23 -1.23
C SER A 132 -4.51 16.23 -1.67
N GLN A 133 -4.60 17.48 -1.20
CA GLN A 133 -3.55 18.49 -1.43
C GLN A 133 -2.18 18.02 -0.92
N ALA A 134 -2.14 17.41 0.27
CA ALA A 134 -0.89 16.90 0.85
C ALA A 134 -0.29 15.76 0.01
N VAL A 135 -1.13 14.80 -0.40
CA VAL A 135 -0.70 13.67 -1.24
C VAL A 135 -0.20 14.15 -2.60
N VAL A 136 -0.96 15.01 -3.28
CA VAL A 136 -0.58 15.57 -4.59
C VAL A 136 0.72 16.36 -4.48
N ALA A 137 0.90 17.15 -3.42
CA ALA A 137 2.16 17.87 -3.18
C ALA A 137 3.35 16.92 -2.95
N ALA A 138 3.15 15.84 -2.19
CA ALA A 138 4.18 14.82 -1.96
C ALA A 138 4.60 14.11 -3.24
N VAL A 139 3.63 13.77 -4.11
CA VAL A 139 3.90 13.15 -5.42
C VAL A 139 4.63 14.13 -6.34
N TRP A 140 4.19 15.40 -6.39
CA TRP A 140 4.87 16.45 -7.16
C TRP A 140 6.32 16.65 -6.74
N LYS A 141 6.61 16.54 -5.44
CA LYS A 141 8.00 16.59 -4.97
C LYS A 141 8.85 15.50 -5.63
N GLN A 142 8.34 14.27 -5.76
CA GLN A 142 9.06 13.19 -6.44
C GLN A 142 9.25 13.43 -7.93
N VAL A 143 8.30 14.07 -8.61
CA VAL A 143 8.45 14.48 -10.01
C VAL A 143 9.56 15.52 -10.18
N ARG A 144 9.73 16.43 -9.22
CA ARG A 144 10.70 17.53 -9.31
C ARG A 144 12.11 17.12 -8.89
N GLU A 145 12.24 16.16 -8.00
CA GLU A 145 13.54 15.63 -7.55
C GLU A 145 14.07 14.55 -8.51
N PRO A 146 15.37 14.59 -8.87
CA PRO A 146 16.02 13.48 -9.57
C PRO A 146 15.90 12.20 -8.75
N SER A 147 14.98 11.32 -9.12
CA SER A 147 14.70 10.07 -8.41
C SER A 147 14.27 8.99 -9.39
N VAL A 148 14.49 7.73 -9.00
CA VAL A 148 13.97 6.56 -9.72
C VAL A 148 12.43 6.53 -9.75
N ASN A 149 11.79 7.31 -8.89
CA ASN A 149 10.34 7.42 -8.78
C ASN A 149 9.74 8.54 -9.63
N ALA A 150 10.54 9.43 -10.23
CA ALA A 150 10.03 10.61 -10.93
C ALA A 150 9.08 10.25 -12.08
N TYR A 151 9.43 9.21 -12.86
CA TYR A 151 8.54 8.63 -13.87
C TYR A 151 7.18 8.22 -13.27
N HIS A 152 7.22 7.41 -12.21
CA HIS A 152 6.02 6.81 -11.62
C HIS A 152 5.16 7.85 -10.89
N ALA A 153 5.79 8.85 -10.30
CA ALA A 153 5.11 9.99 -9.70
C ALA A 153 4.36 10.83 -10.75
N ALA A 154 4.98 11.07 -11.92
CA ALA A 154 4.33 11.81 -13.00
C ALA A 154 3.13 11.05 -13.59
N GLU A 155 3.29 9.75 -13.83
CA GLU A 155 2.20 8.86 -14.24
C GLU A 155 1.05 8.88 -13.22
N THR A 156 1.37 8.82 -11.92
CA THR A 156 0.36 8.87 -10.84
C THR A 156 -0.41 10.19 -10.84
N LEU A 157 0.27 11.33 -11.05
CA LEU A 157 -0.41 12.62 -11.16
C LEU A 157 -1.33 12.68 -12.37
N CYS A 158 -0.91 12.13 -13.52
CA CYS A 158 -1.76 12.05 -14.70
C CYS A 158 -3.00 11.17 -14.46
N LEU A 159 -2.88 10.08 -13.70
CA LEU A 159 -4.01 9.25 -13.27
C LEU A 159 -4.97 10.02 -12.35
N ILE A 160 -4.46 10.68 -11.31
CA ILE A 160 -5.27 11.49 -10.37
C ILE A 160 -5.97 12.65 -11.11
N ALA A 161 -5.30 13.24 -12.10
CA ALA A 161 -5.82 14.32 -12.93
C ALA A 161 -6.83 13.86 -14.00
N GLY A 162 -6.97 12.54 -14.23
CA GLY A 162 -7.84 11.99 -15.27
C GLY A 162 -7.33 12.19 -16.69
N ILE A 163 -6.01 12.41 -16.86
CA ILE A 163 -5.36 12.61 -18.16
C ILE A 163 -5.13 11.29 -18.88
N ILE A 164 -4.89 10.22 -18.12
CA ILE A 164 -4.81 8.85 -18.62
C ILE A 164 -5.78 7.95 -17.83
N PRO A 165 -6.38 6.92 -18.46
CA PRO A 165 -7.42 6.11 -17.85
C PRO A 165 -6.89 4.98 -16.96
N HIS A 166 -5.65 4.51 -17.17
CA HIS A 166 -5.04 3.41 -16.43
C HIS A 166 -3.51 3.44 -16.51
N GLU A 167 -2.83 2.69 -15.63
CA GLU A 167 -1.37 2.71 -15.49
C GLU A 167 -0.57 2.13 -16.68
N TYR A 168 -1.22 1.40 -17.58
CA TYR A 168 -0.60 0.90 -18.81
C TYR A 168 -0.84 1.77 -20.04
N ASP A 169 -1.25 3.03 -19.84
CA ASP A 169 -1.39 3.99 -20.93
C ASP A 169 -0.03 4.62 -21.25
N PHE A 170 0.44 4.40 -22.48
CA PHE A 170 1.77 4.85 -22.91
C PHE A 170 1.77 6.20 -23.65
N THR A 171 0.62 6.91 -23.71
CA THR A 171 0.45 8.16 -24.48
C THR A 171 1.51 9.20 -24.15
N TYR A 172 1.88 9.34 -22.87
CA TYR A 172 2.86 10.33 -22.40
C TYR A 172 4.18 9.71 -21.92
N ARG A 173 4.44 8.45 -22.26
CA ARG A 173 5.62 7.70 -21.81
C ARG A 173 6.93 8.44 -22.12
N GLU A 174 7.03 9.09 -23.28
CA GLU A 174 8.22 9.85 -23.66
C GLU A 174 8.48 11.07 -22.76
N ILE A 175 7.44 11.69 -22.20
CA ILE A 175 7.57 12.75 -21.20
C ILE A 175 8.12 12.15 -19.90
N TYR A 176 7.53 11.06 -19.44
CA TYR A 176 7.90 10.43 -18.17
C TYR A 176 9.34 9.90 -18.20
N LEU A 177 9.80 9.34 -19.31
CA LEU A 177 11.16 8.82 -19.45
C LEU A 177 12.23 9.91 -19.29
N ARG A 178 11.95 11.14 -19.73
CA ARG A 178 12.87 12.29 -19.58
C ARG A 178 12.98 12.80 -18.15
N LEU A 179 12.12 12.34 -17.25
CA LEU A 179 12.22 12.63 -15.82
C LEU A 179 13.26 11.76 -15.12
N ASN A 180 13.67 10.65 -15.74
CA ASN A 180 14.69 9.76 -15.21
C ASN A 180 16.09 10.35 -15.42
N GLY A 181 16.91 10.31 -14.37
CA GLY A 181 18.30 10.77 -14.43
C GLY A 181 18.52 12.14 -13.79
N PRO A 182 19.72 12.74 -13.99
CA PRO A 182 20.13 13.96 -13.32
C PRO A 182 19.31 15.17 -13.78
N ARG A 183 19.45 16.29 -13.06
CA ARG A 183 18.82 17.55 -13.46
C ARG A 183 19.46 18.10 -14.73
N THR A 184 18.65 18.26 -15.76
CA THR A 184 19.02 18.81 -17.08
C THR A 184 17.89 19.73 -17.56
N ASP A 185 18.17 20.57 -18.56
CA ASP A 185 17.15 21.42 -19.18
C ASP A 185 16.01 20.59 -19.79
N ASP A 186 16.32 19.42 -20.36
CA ASP A 186 15.31 18.50 -20.91
C ASP A 186 14.40 17.93 -19.82
N ARG A 187 14.96 17.63 -18.63
CA ARG A 187 14.20 17.19 -17.48
C ARG A 187 13.29 18.31 -16.96
N ASP A 188 13.79 19.53 -16.82
CA ASP A 188 13.00 20.67 -16.36
C ASP A 188 11.88 21.00 -17.36
N LEU A 189 12.12 20.83 -18.67
CA LEU A 189 11.07 20.88 -19.70
C LEU A 189 10.04 19.77 -19.52
N ALA A 190 10.45 18.53 -19.24
CA ALA A 190 9.54 17.43 -18.98
C ALA A 190 8.67 17.68 -17.73
N VAL A 191 9.23 18.24 -16.65
CA VAL A 191 8.46 18.66 -15.46
C VAL A 191 7.39 19.67 -15.85
N ALA A 192 7.74 20.72 -16.60
CA ALA A 192 6.79 21.74 -17.05
C ALA A 192 5.68 21.15 -17.95
N GLN A 193 6.00 20.14 -18.76
CA GLN A 193 5.00 19.43 -19.57
C GLN A 193 4.02 18.63 -18.72
N VAL A 194 4.49 17.92 -17.68
CA VAL A 194 3.58 17.23 -16.73
C VAL A 194 2.70 18.26 -16.00
N GLU A 195 3.26 19.41 -15.61
CA GLU A 195 2.50 20.49 -14.96
C GLU A 195 1.41 21.05 -15.87
N ALA A 196 1.70 21.23 -17.16
CA ALA A 196 0.73 21.65 -18.16
C ALA A 196 -0.38 20.61 -18.35
N LEU A 197 -0.02 19.31 -18.46
CA LEU A 197 -0.99 18.23 -18.62
C LEU A 197 -1.95 18.13 -17.44
N CYS A 198 -1.44 18.20 -16.21
CA CYS A 198 -2.23 17.93 -15.01
C CYS A 198 -2.94 19.17 -14.44
N ARG A 199 -2.70 20.37 -15.00
CA ARG A 199 -3.12 21.66 -14.42
C ARG A 199 -4.59 21.69 -14.03
N ASP A 200 -5.48 21.37 -14.97
CA ASP A 200 -6.91 21.52 -14.77
C ASP A 200 -7.46 20.40 -13.89
N GLY A 201 -7.00 19.16 -14.10
CA GLY A 201 -7.42 17.99 -13.32
C GLY A 201 -6.99 18.02 -11.84
N LEU A 202 -5.87 18.71 -11.55
CA LEU A 202 -5.36 18.87 -10.18
C LEU A 202 -5.75 20.19 -9.52
N ALA A 203 -6.39 21.12 -10.22
CA ALA A 203 -6.73 22.45 -9.69
C ALA A 203 -7.52 22.38 -8.36
N ARG A 204 -8.36 21.36 -8.19
CA ARG A 204 -9.12 21.08 -6.95
C ARG A 204 -8.27 20.72 -5.73
N TYR A 205 -7.02 20.31 -5.93
CA TYR A 205 -6.08 19.94 -4.87
C TYR A 205 -5.00 20.99 -4.61
N VAL A 206 -4.96 22.08 -5.38
CA VAL A 206 -3.93 23.14 -5.27
C VAL A 206 -4.48 24.38 -4.57
N ARG A 207 -5.81 24.56 -4.52
CA ARG A 207 -6.48 25.69 -3.87
C ARG A 207 -7.04 25.27 -2.51
N GLY A 208 -6.19 25.28 -1.50
CA GLY A 208 -6.53 25.06 -0.08
C GLY A 208 -5.52 25.76 0.80
#